data_AF-A0A420VDK2-F1
#
_entry.id   AF-A0A420VDK2-F1
#
_cell.length_a   1.000
_cell.length_b   1.000
_cell.length_c   1.000
_cell.angle_alpha   90.00
_cell.angle_beta   90.00
_cell.angle_gamma   90.00
#
_symmetry.space_group_name_H-M   'P 1'
#
loop_
_entity.id
_entity.type
_entity.pdbx_description
1 polymer ?
#
loop_
_entity_poly.entity_id
_entity_poly.type
_entity_poly.pdbx_seq_one_letter_code
_entity_poly.pdbx_strand_id
1 'polypeptide(L)'
;MQPDNWTRKTKEKRMEKGMSELERAAAFIIEKCGEEGIIVHRYDAKTSRSIYLKFDFGLGASLRISDHRGIEKYHYKFNLIQGQNRIVTVRYQNQTYCRYYPFRDIWTCLHDIILFRKEAIEKHGGITNYFHEMEKIRQRIERLPEEKLHPFWKHGRRVV
;
A
#
# COMPACT_ATOMS: atom_id res chain seq x y z
N MET A 1 20.44 26.73 16.67
CA MET A 1 20.43 27.06 15.23
C MET A 1 19.39 26.20 14.54
N GLN A 2 18.32 26.80 14.02
CA GLN A 2 17.38 26.07 13.16
C GLN A 2 17.99 25.95 11.75
N PRO A 3 17.95 24.77 11.11
CA PRO A 3 18.47 24.63 9.76
C PRO A 3 17.66 25.50 8.79
N ASP A 4 18.38 26.19 7.89
CA ASP A 4 17.79 27.14 6.94
C ASP A 4 16.88 26.43 5.92
N ASN A 5 15.88 27.16 5.41
CA ASN A 5 14.91 26.65 4.44
C ASN A 5 15.58 26.23 3.10
N TRP A 6 16.80 26.70 2.85
CA TRP A 6 17.58 26.35 1.66
C TRP A 6 18.15 24.93 1.79
N THR A 7 18.82 24.58 2.89
CA THR A 7 19.35 23.21 3.09
C THR A 7 18.25 22.15 3.09
N ARG A 8 17.04 22.44 3.58
CA ARG A 8 15.88 21.52 3.47
C ARG A 8 15.48 21.26 2.02
N LYS A 9 15.24 22.33 1.23
CA LYS A 9 14.87 22.21 -0.19
C LYS A 9 15.92 21.52 -1.04
N THR A 10 17.21 21.75 -0.76
CA THR A 10 18.31 21.12 -1.50
C THR A 10 18.50 19.64 -1.13
N LYS A 11 18.16 19.24 0.11
CA LYS A 11 18.19 17.85 0.58
C LYS A 11 17.00 17.05 0.05
N GLU A 12 15.81 17.65 0.01
CA GLU A 12 14.61 17.11 -0.66
C GLU A 12 14.86 16.90 -2.17
N LYS A 13 15.37 17.93 -2.87
CA LYS A 13 15.76 17.81 -4.29
C LYS A 13 16.85 16.76 -4.56
N ARG A 14 17.80 16.57 -3.64
CA ARG A 14 18.85 15.54 -3.77
C ARG A 14 18.31 14.13 -3.50
N MET A 15 17.36 13.97 -2.59
CA MET A 15 16.68 12.68 -2.36
C MET A 15 15.76 12.30 -3.53
N GLU A 16 15.10 13.27 -4.16
CA GLU A 16 14.31 13.07 -5.38
C GLU A 16 15.15 12.54 -6.56
N LYS A 17 16.41 12.96 -6.65
CA LYS A 17 17.32 12.61 -7.75
C LYS A 17 17.84 11.16 -7.75
N GLY A 18 17.59 10.39 -6.68
CA GLY A 18 18.01 8.99 -6.56
C GLY A 18 16.86 7.98 -6.49
N MET A 19 15.62 8.45 -6.46
CA MET A 19 14.44 7.60 -6.23
C MET A 19 14.01 6.91 -7.53
N SER A 20 13.71 5.61 -7.47
CA SER A 20 13.10 4.88 -8.59
C SER A 20 11.66 5.33 -8.86
N GLU A 21 11.12 5.01 -10.03
CA GLU A 21 9.70 5.28 -10.33
C GLU A 21 8.75 4.57 -9.37
N LEU A 22 9.09 3.34 -8.95
CA LEU A 22 8.32 2.58 -7.97
C LEU A 22 8.28 3.30 -6.62
N GLU A 23 9.42 3.83 -6.16
CA GLU A 23 9.50 4.55 -4.90
C GLU A 23 8.77 5.90 -4.96
N ARG A 24 8.83 6.61 -6.08
CA ARG A 24 8.01 7.83 -6.29
C ARG A 24 6.52 7.52 -6.25
N ALA A 25 6.08 6.46 -6.93
CA ALA A 25 4.70 6.02 -6.89
C ALA A 25 4.27 5.61 -5.47
N ALA A 26 5.15 4.90 -4.74
CA ALA A 26 4.89 4.53 -3.36
C ALA A 26 4.76 5.75 -2.45
N ALA A 27 5.69 6.71 -2.54
CA ALA A 27 5.67 7.93 -1.75
C ALA A 27 4.37 8.72 -2.00
N PHE A 28 3.98 8.89 -3.26
CA PHE A 28 2.73 9.53 -3.64
C PHE A 28 1.50 8.84 -3.02
N ILE A 29 1.38 7.52 -3.14
CA ILE A 29 0.24 6.78 -2.56
C ILE A 29 0.25 6.88 -1.03
N ILE A 30 1.42 6.76 -0.39
CA ILE A 30 1.57 6.83 1.07
C ILE A 30 1.12 8.20 1.58
N GLU A 31 1.57 9.28 0.95
CA GLU A 31 1.19 10.65 1.31
C GLU A 31 -0.33 10.84 1.20
N LYS A 32 -0.93 10.49 0.06
CA LYS A 32 -2.37 10.67 -0.17
C LYS A 32 -3.24 9.78 0.71
N CYS A 33 -2.83 8.55 0.99
CA CYS A 33 -3.51 7.72 1.97
C CYS A 33 -3.41 8.32 3.39
N GLY A 34 -2.27 8.93 3.73
CA GLY A 34 -2.09 9.62 5.01
C GLY A 34 -3.01 10.82 5.21
N GLU A 35 -3.17 11.64 4.15
CA GLU A 35 -4.13 12.76 4.12
C GLU A 35 -5.58 12.30 4.40
N GLU A 36 -5.93 11.07 3.99
CA GLU A 36 -7.25 10.45 4.19
C GLU A 36 -7.37 9.69 5.54
N GLY A 37 -6.37 9.79 6.41
CA GLY A 37 -6.35 9.12 7.71
C GLY A 37 -6.25 7.60 7.63
N ILE A 38 -5.64 7.08 6.57
CA ILE A 38 -5.38 5.64 6.37
C ILE A 38 -4.01 5.30 6.94
N ILE A 39 -3.93 4.26 7.78
CA ILE A 39 -2.65 3.75 8.30
C ILE A 39 -1.95 2.97 7.19
N VAL A 40 -0.67 3.26 6.92
CA VAL A 40 0.06 2.60 5.84
C VAL A 40 1.27 1.85 6.38
N HIS A 41 1.36 0.56 6.04
CA HIS A 41 2.54 -0.26 6.24
C HIS A 41 3.22 -0.52 4.91
N ARG A 42 4.56 -0.45 4.88
CA ARG A 42 5.39 -0.67 3.70
C ARG A 42 6.37 -1.81 3.92
N TYR A 43 6.49 -2.67 2.93
CA TYR A 43 7.53 -3.70 2.83
C TYR A 43 8.15 -3.67 1.44
N ASP A 44 9.49 -3.61 1.37
CA ASP A 44 10.24 -3.62 0.12
C ASP A 44 10.82 -5.03 -0.10
N ALA A 45 10.54 -5.62 -1.27
CA ALA A 45 10.96 -6.98 -1.57
C ALA A 45 12.49 -7.07 -1.68
N LYS A 46 13.10 -8.09 -1.08
CA LYS A 46 14.56 -8.31 -1.15
C LYS A 46 15.04 -8.86 -2.48
N THR A 47 14.20 -9.64 -3.16
CA THR A 47 14.59 -10.44 -4.34
C THR A 47 13.86 -10.06 -5.62
N SER A 48 12.92 -9.11 -5.55
CA SER A 48 12.19 -8.61 -6.71
C SER A 48 12.06 -7.10 -6.66
N ARG A 49 11.82 -6.47 -7.81
CA ARG A 49 11.52 -5.04 -7.88
C ARG A 49 10.05 -4.81 -7.54
N SER A 50 9.75 -4.86 -6.25
CA SER A 50 8.39 -4.71 -5.73
C SER A 50 8.36 -4.01 -4.38
N ILE A 51 7.43 -3.09 -4.24
CA ILE A 51 7.06 -2.44 -2.99
C ILE A 51 5.63 -2.88 -2.67
N TYR A 52 5.41 -3.30 -1.43
CA TYR A 52 4.12 -3.76 -0.94
C TYR A 52 3.60 -2.81 0.11
N LEU A 53 2.36 -2.38 -0.04
CA LEU A 53 1.64 -1.60 0.94
C LEU A 53 0.45 -2.39 1.50
N LYS A 54 0.20 -2.25 2.79
CA LYS A 54 -1.04 -2.69 3.45
C LYS A 54 -1.65 -1.52 4.19
N PHE A 55 -2.95 -1.34 3.99
CA PHE A 55 -3.73 -0.24 4.54
C PHE A 55 -4.52 -0.74 5.74
N ASP A 56 -4.51 -0.01 6.85
CA ASP A 56 -5.26 -0.33 8.08
C ASP A 56 -5.03 -1.78 8.54
N PHE A 57 -3.76 -2.14 8.72
CA PHE A 57 -3.32 -3.50 9.06
C PHE A 57 -3.73 -4.59 8.05
N GLY A 58 -4.06 -4.19 6.81
CA GLY A 58 -4.53 -5.06 5.74
C GLY A 58 -6.06 -5.14 5.62
N LEU A 59 -6.81 -4.53 6.54
CA LEU A 59 -8.26 -4.45 6.48
C LEU A 59 -8.73 -3.53 5.35
N GLY A 60 -8.01 -2.42 5.13
CA GLY A 60 -8.27 -1.42 4.09
C GLY A 60 -7.73 -1.78 2.70
N ALA A 61 -7.42 -3.05 2.44
CA ALA A 61 -6.75 -3.61 1.25
C ALA A 61 -5.21 -3.61 1.27
N SER A 62 -4.66 -4.07 0.14
CA SER A 62 -3.23 -4.15 -0.13
C SER A 62 -2.92 -3.69 -1.56
N LEU A 63 -1.78 -3.03 -1.72
CA LEU A 63 -1.25 -2.59 -3.02
C LEU A 63 0.13 -3.21 -3.24
N ARG A 64 0.37 -3.75 -4.43
CA ARG A 64 1.72 -4.01 -4.93
C ARG A 64 2.09 -2.97 -5.98
N ILE A 65 3.27 -2.39 -5.86
CA ILE A 65 3.88 -1.50 -6.84
C ILE A 65 5.09 -2.23 -7.41
N SER A 66 5.10 -2.54 -8.71
CA SER A 66 6.13 -3.38 -9.33
C SER A 66 6.38 -3.01 -10.78
N ASP A 67 7.45 -3.53 -11.37
CA ASP A 67 7.74 -3.46 -12.81
C ASP A 67 7.41 -4.76 -13.56
N HIS A 68 6.72 -5.67 -12.88
CA HIS A 68 6.31 -6.95 -13.41
C HIS A 68 4.94 -7.35 -12.87
N ARG A 69 4.27 -8.26 -13.57
CA ARG A 69 2.96 -8.81 -13.15
C ARG A 69 3.02 -9.76 -11.97
N GLY A 70 4.21 -10.20 -11.58
CA GLY A 70 4.39 -11.18 -10.51
C GLY A 70 3.98 -12.58 -10.93
N ILE A 71 3.90 -13.46 -9.94
CA ILE A 71 3.45 -14.85 -10.08
C ILE A 71 2.00 -14.92 -9.62
N GLU A 72 1.17 -15.65 -10.35
CA GLU A 72 -0.30 -15.71 -10.16
C GLU A 72 -0.74 -16.02 -8.73
N LYS A 73 0.04 -16.80 -7.98
CA LYS A 73 -0.25 -17.19 -6.58
C LYS A 73 -0.31 -16.04 -5.56
N TYR A 74 0.21 -14.85 -5.89
CA TYR A 74 0.25 -13.72 -4.95
C TYR A 74 -0.83 -12.68 -5.32
N HIS A 75 -1.98 -12.80 -4.67
CA HIS A 75 -3.16 -11.97 -4.92
C HIS A 75 -3.14 -10.71 -4.05
N TYR A 76 -2.68 -9.59 -4.61
CA TYR A 76 -2.88 -8.26 -4.02
C TYR A 76 -4.16 -7.65 -4.58
N LYS A 77 -4.95 -6.99 -3.73
CA LYS A 77 -6.22 -6.39 -4.14
C LYS A 77 -6.01 -5.40 -5.29
N PHE A 78 -4.98 -4.57 -5.16
CA PHE A 78 -4.56 -3.60 -6.15
C PHE A 78 -3.11 -3.83 -6.57
N ASN A 79 -2.81 -3.59 -7.84
CA ASN A 79 -1.47 -3.78 -8.42
C ASN A 79 -1.17 -2.62 -9.36
N LEU A 80 -0.22 -1.76 -9.02
CA LEU A 80 0.28 -0.69 -9.88
C LEU A 80 1.56 -1.19 -10.57
N ILE A 81 1.52 -1.35 -11.90
CA ILE A 81 2.57 -2.04 -12.66
C ILE A 81 3.18 -1.13 -13.72
N GLN A 82 4.51 -0.97 -13.66
CA GLN A 82 5.27 -0.26 -14.68
C GLN A 82 5.27 -1.07 -15.97
N GLY A 83 5.02 -0.41 -17.10
CA GLY A 83 4.92 -1.06 -18.41
C GLY A 83 3.60 -1.80 -18.66
N GLN A 84 2.64 -1.78 -17.71
CA GLN A 84 1.28 -2.23 -18.02
C GLN A 84 0.60 -1.25 -18.98
N ASN A 85 -0.20 -1.78 -19.91
CA ASN A 85 -0.80 -0.99 -20.99
C ASN A 85 -2.23 -0.54 -20.74
N ARG A 86 -2.94 -1.12 -19.76
CA ARG A 86 -4.35 -0.82 -19.49
C ARG A 86 -4.75 -1.32 -18.11
N ILE A 87 -5.86 -0.80 -17.58
CA ILE A 87 -6.47 -1.34 -16.38
C ILE A 87 -7.05 -2.73 -16.70
N VAL A 88 -6.79 -3.70 -15.83
CA VAL A 88 -7.30 -5.08 -15.96
C VAL A 88 -7.90 -5.50 -14.62
N THR A 89 -9.10 -6.06 -14.62
CA THR A 89 -9.70 -6.69 -13.44
C THR A 89 -9.72 -8.21 -13.65
N VAL A 90 -9.11 -8.94 -12.74
CA VAL A 90 -9.14 -10.42 -12.70
C VAL A 90 -10.12 -10.82 -11.60
N ARG A 91 -11.13 -11.63 -11.94
CA ARG A 91 -12.11 -12.17 -11.00
C ARG A 91 -11.82 -13.64 -10.74
N TYR A 92 -11.89 -14.05 -9.48
CA TYR A 92 -11.69 -15.42 -9.04
C TYR A 92 -13.04 -16.13 -8.83
N GLN A 93 -13.00 -17.46 -8.76
CA GLN A 93 -14.20 -18.30 -8.59
C GLN A 93 -15.01 -17.96 -7.32
N ASN A 94 -14.34 -17.50 -6.26
CA ASN A 94 -14.96 -17.05 -5.02
C ASN A 94 -15.51 -15.61 -5.08
N GLN A 95 -15.71 -15.06 -6.28
CA GLN A 95 -16.18 -13.69 -6.54
C GLN A 95 -15.25 -12.57 -6.02
N THR A 96 -14.09 -12.90 -5.47
CA THR A 96 -13.06 -11.89 -5.18
C THR A 96 -12.42 -11.41 -6.49
N TYR A 97 -11.79 -10.25 -6.43
CA TYR A 97 -11.11 -9.69 -7.61
C TYR A 97 -9.82 -8.98 -7.23
N CYS A 98 -8.90 -8.97 -8.18
CA CYS A 98 -7.70 -8.14 -8.20
C CYS A 98 -7.80 -7.13 -9.35
N ARG A 99 -7.36 -5.89 -9.12
CA ARG A 99 -7.28 -4.87 -10.16
C ARG A 99 -5.82 -4.48 -10.39
N TYR A 100 -5.45 -4.38 -11.67
CA TYR A 100 -4.12 -4.07 -12.15
C TYR A 100 -4.19 -2.76 -12.92
N TYR A 101 -3.32 -1.81 -12.59
CA TYR A 101 -3.28 -0.48 -13.17
C TYR A 101 -1.90 -0.23 -13.78
N PRO A 102 -1.83 0.47 -14.92
CA PRO A 102 -0.59 1.05 -15.39
C PRO A 102 -0.20 2.25 -14.54
N PHE A 103 1.09 2.61 -14.53
CA PHE A 103 1.60 3.74 -13.73
C PHE A 103 0.93 5.07 -14.04
N ARG A 104 0.54 5.30 -15.31
CA ARG A 104 -0.17 6.51 -15.73
C ARG A 104 -1.56 6.66 -15.07
N ASP A 105 -2.14 5.56 -14.56
CA ASP A 105 -3.44 5.53 -13.90
C ASP A 105 -3.31 5.47 -12.36
N ILE A 106 -2.21 5.99 -11.79
CA ILE A 106 -1.95 6.00 -10.34
C ILE A 106 -3.06 6.70 -9.54
N TRP A 107 -3.65 7.77 -10.08
CA TRP A 107 -4.77 8.47 -9.45
C TRP A 107 -6.03 7.59 -9.38
N THR A 108 -6.33 6.85 -10.45
CA THR A 108 -7.43 5.88 -10.46
C THR A 108 -7.17 4.76 -9.44
N CYS A 109 -5.94 4.29 -9.35
CA CYS A 109 -5.55 3.30 -8.35
C CYS A 109 -5.74 3.82 -6.91
N LEU A 110 -5.33 5.06 -6.64
CA LEU A 110 -5.54 5.74 -5.36
C LEU A 110 -7.03 5.89 -5.03
N HIS A 111 -7.82 6.37 -5.98
CA HIS A 111 -9.27 6.51 -5.83
C HIS A 111 -9.91 5.19 -5.41
N ASP A 112 -9.56 4.09 -6.08
CA ASP A 112 -10.12 2.77 -5.78
C ASP A 112 -9.67 2.22 -4.43
N ILE A 113 -8.47 2.58 -3.94
CA ILE A 113 -8.02 2.25 -2.57
C ILE A 113 -8.88 2.98 -1.54
N ILE A 114 -9.08 4.30 -1.72
CA ILE A 114 -9.88 5.13 -0.81
C ILE A 114 -11.34 4.66 -0.81
N LEU A 115 -11.91 4.39 -1.99
CA LEU A 115 -13.26 3.88 -2.13
C LEU A 115 -13.43 2.52 -1.44
N PHE A 116 -12.49 1.59 -1.65
CA PHE A 116 -12.55 0.28 -0.99
C PHE A 116 -12.55 0.41 0.54
N ARG A 117 -11.76 1.33 1.09
CA ARG A 117 -11.78 1.60 2.54
C ARG A 117 -13.14 2.15 2.99
N LYS A 118 -13.74 3.08 2.25
CA LYS A 118 -15.08 3.62 2.54
C LYS A 118 -16.14 2.51 2.55
N GLU A 119 -16.15 1.65 1.51
CA GLU A 119 -17.04 0.49 1.43
C GLU A 119 -16.81 -0.49 2.59
N ALA A 120 -15.55 -0.70 2.99
CA ALA A 120 -15.24 -1.54 4.15
C ALA A 120 -15.78 -0.94 5.45
N ILE A 121 -15.64 0.37 5.66
CA ILE A 121 -16.20 1.07 6.83
C ILE A 121 -17.72 0.88 6.88
N GLU A 122 -18.43 1.07 5.76
CA GLU A 122 -19.88 0.87 5.67
C GLU A 122 -20.27 -0.58 5.96
N LYS A 123 -19.56 -1.55 5.38
CA LYS A 123 -19.79 -2.98 5.59
C LYS A 123 -19.62 -3.39 7.06
N HIS A 124 -18.72 -2.73 7.79
CA HIS A 124 -18.52 -2.96 9.22
C HIS A 124 -19.54 -2.22 10.11
N GLY A 125 -20.48 -1.46 9.54
CA GLY A 125 -21.49 -0.71 10.28
C GLY A 125 -20.98 0.64 10.81
N GLY A 126 -20.00 1.24 10.15
CA GLY A 126 -19.45 2.54 10.48
C GLY A 126 -18.03 2.51 11.04
N ILE A 127 -17.45 3.70 11.19
CA ILE A 127 -16.01 3.89 11.47
C ILE A 127 -15.58 3.30 12.83
N THR A 128 -16.45 3.36 13.84
CA THR A 128 -16.17 2.81 15.17
C THR A 128 -15.94 1.29 15.12
N ASN A 129 -16.84 0.55 14.46
CA ASN A 129 -16.73 -0.89 14.32
C ASN A 129 -15.56 -1.28 13.42
N TYR A 130 -15.32 -0.50 12.36
CA TYR A 130 -14.15 -0.69 11.51
C TYR A 130 -12.85 -0.60 12.32
N PHE A 131 -12.68 0.43 13.16
CA PHE A 131 -11.50 0.56 14.01
C PHE A 131 -11.41 -0.53 15.08
N HIS A 132 -12.53 -1.00 15.61
CA HIS A 132 -12.54 -2.14 16.52
C HIS A 132 -12.02 -3.43 15.85
N GLU A 133 -12.44 -3.70 14.60
CA GLU A 133 -11.91 -4.83 13.83
C GLU A 133 -10.44 -4.65 13.45
N MET A 134 -10.05 -3.43 13.07
CA MET A 134 -8.64 -3.08 12.82
C MET A 134 -7.77 -3.36 14.05
N GLU A 135 -8.24 -3.01 15.24
CA GLU A 135 -7.55 -3.24 16.51
C GLU A 135 -7.41 -4.73 16.84
N LYS A 136 -8.43 -5.55 16.58
CA LYS A 136 -8.31 -7.02 16.70
C LYS A 136 -7.22 -7.59 15.79
N ILE A 137 -7.15 -7.10 14.55
CA ILE A 137 -6.12 -7.52 13.59
C ILE A 137 -4.74 -7.11 14.09
N ARG A 138 -4.57 -5.87 14.57
CA ARG A 138 -3.31 -5.37 15.16
C ARG A 138 -2.86 -6.26 16.31
N GLN A 139 -3.72 -6.52 17.29
CA GLN A 139 -3.41 -7.38 18.44
C GLN A 139 -3.05 -8.80 18.02
N ARG A 140 -3.74 -9.35 17.01
CA ARG A 140 -3.41 -10.67 16.47
C ARG A 140 -2.02 -10.70 15.87
N ILE A 141 -1.64 -9.68 15.09
CA ILE A 141 -0.30 -9.58 14.50
C ILE A 141 0.75 -9.50 15.61
N GLU A 142 0.56 -8.66 16.61
CA GLU A 142 1.52 -8.44 17.71
C GLU A 142 1.71 -9.66 18.63
N ARG A 143 0.69 -10.50 18.77
CA ARG A 143 0.76 -11.71 19.59
C ARG A 143 1.38 -12.91 18.86
N LEU A 144 1.55 -12.84 17.55
CA LEU A 144 2.16 -13.94 16.81
C LEU A 144 3.66 -14.00 17.10
N PRO A 145 4.20 -15.19 17.37
CA PRO A 145 5.65 -15.34 17.49
C PRO A 145 6.31 -15.12 16.12
N GLU A 146 7.55 -14.65 16.13
CA GLU A 146 8.22 -14.13 14.93
C GLU A 146 8.29 -15.14 13.78
N GLU A 147 8.45 -16.43 14.08
CA GLU A 147 8.48 -17.53 13.11
C GLU A 147 7.13 -17.78 12.43
N LYS A 148 6.02 -17.31 13.01
CA LYS A 148 4.67 -17.38 12.43
C LYS A 148 4.25 -16.10 11.73
N LEU A 149 5.03 -15.02 11.85
CA LEU A 149 4.73 -13.78 11.15
C LEU A 149 4.94 -13.94 9.64
N HIS A 150 3.94 -13.54 8.87
CA HIS A 150 4.09 -13.40 7.43
C HIS A 150 5.26 -12.44 7.13
N PRO A 151 6.10 -12.68 6.11
CA PRO A 151 7.30 -11.85 5.83
C PRO A 151 7.02 -10.35 5.76
N PHE A 152 5.84 -9.97 5.27
CA PHE A 152 5.37 -8.58 5.28
C PHE A 152 5.38 -7.97 6.70
N TRP A 153 4.86 -8.67 7.70
CA TRP A 153 4.79 -8.14 9.08
C TRP A 153 6.11 -8.27 9.82
N LYS A 154 6.96 -9.23 9.43
CA LYS A 154 8.30 -9.41 10.00
C LYS A 154 9.27 -8.31 9.57
N HIS A 155 9.15 -7.80 8.34
CA HIS A 155 10.12 -6.86 7.76
C HIS A 155 9.51 -5.53 7.31
N GLY A 156 8.19 -5.44 7.25
CA GLY A 156 7.48 -4.22 6.94
C GLY A 156 7.45 -3.27 8.13
N ARG A 157 7.31 -1.98 7.83
CA ARG A 157 7.22 -0.92 8.83
C ARG A 157 6.00 -0.04 8.58
N ARG A 158 5.43 0.51 9.64
CA ARG A 158 4.46 1.61 9.52
C ARG A 158 5.19 2.86 9.00
N VAL A 159 4.59 3.54 8.02
CA VAL A 159 5.15 4.75 7.39
C VAL A 159 4.24 5.97 7.55
N VAL A 160 2.95 5.75 7.83
CA VAL A 160 1.96 6.75 8.28
C VAL A 160 1.05 6.12 9.31
#